data_AF-A0A5D4K5N9-F1
#
_entry.id   AF-A0A5D4K5N9-F1
#
_cell.length_a   1.000
_cell.length_b   1.000
_cell.length_c   1.000
_cell.angle_alpha   90.00
_cell.angle_beta   90.00
_cell.angle_gamma   90.00
#
_symmetry.space_group_name_H-M   'P 1'
#
loop_
_entity.id
_entity.type
_entity.pdbx_description
1 polymer ?
#
loop_
_entity_poly.entity_id
_entity_poly.type
_entity_poly.pdbx_seq_one_letter_code
_entity_poly.pdbx_strand_id
1 'polypeptide(L)'
;MSLRKVHNNLHEEYAVTLQKGLQQSYSYPQSYSAIKRLMDIVMALTGLILTIPILLFFCIAIKIETPGPVFYLQKRVGRNGKYFKVIKLRSMGIDAEKKGAQWADKNDPRVTKIGAFIRKTRIDEIPQLFNVLQGDMSMIGPRPERPMFTAQFNEEIPGFVKRLVVKPGLTGWAQVNGGYDITPEEKLKLDLYYIENRSFLVDLKIIFKTVRIVVTGEGAR
;
A
#
# COMPACT_ATOMS: atom_id res chain seq x y z
N MET A 1 -3.68 36.45 10.57
CA MET A 1 -4.32 35.73 9.45
C MET A 1 -3.54 34.43 9.19
N SER A 2 -4.02 33.32 9.76
CA SER A 2 -3.72 31.88 9.50
C SER A 2 -2.28 31.37 9.30
N LEU A 3 -1.61 31.01 10.40
CA LEU A 3 -0.50 30.04 10.42
C LEU A 3 -0.95 28.58 10.15
N ARG A 4 -2.26 28.32 10.13
CA ARG A 4 -2.83 26.97 9.91
C ARG A 4 -2.93 26.57 8.43
N LYS A 5 -2.75 27.50 7.47
CA LYS A 5 -2.78 27.18 6.03
C LYS A 5 -1.43 26.73 5.47
N VAL A 6 -0.33 26.92 6.18
CA VAL A 6 1.03 26.62 5.68
C VAL A 6 1.39 25.13 5.82
N HIS A 7 0.80 24.40 6.76
CA HIS A 7 1.14 22.99 7.02
C HIS A 7 0.65 21.99 5.98
N ASN A 8 -0.36 22.32 5.16
CA ASN A 8 -0.88 21.37 4.17
C ASN A 8 -0.01 21.29 2.90
N ASN A 9 0.76 22.32 2.56
CA ASN A 9 1.61 22.32 1.37
C ASN A 9 3.01 21.74 1.61
N LEU A 10 3.54 21.83 2.82
CA LEU A 10 4.88 21.29 3.16
C LEU A 10 4.98 19.79 2.89
N HIS A 11 3.94 19.01 3.23
CA HIS A 11 3.93 17.57 3.00
C HIS A 11 3.76 17.17 1.53
N GLU A 12 3.21 18.05 0.67
CA GLU A 12 3.04 17.79 -0.77
C GLU A 12 4.32 18.00 -1.58
N GLU A 13 5.24 18.82 -1.08
CA GLU A 13 6.55 19.04 -1.71
C GLU A 13 7.64 18.13 -1.11
N TYR A 14 7.52 17.72 0.16
CA TYR A 14 8.57 17.02 0.91
C TYR A 14 9.10 15.74 0.24
N ALA A 15 8.23 14.88 -0.29
CA ALA A 15 8.66 13.64 -0.96
C ALA A 15 9.35 13.89 -2.31
N VAL A 16 8.99 15.00 -2.97
CA VAL A 16 9.58 15.43 -4.25
C VAL A 16 10.95 16.08 -4.00
N THR A 17 11.11 16.83 -2.91
CA THR A 17 12.39 17.47 -2.55
C THR A 17 13.50 16.46 -2.19
N LEU A 18 13.14 15.27 -1.69
CA LEU A 18 14.07 14.19 -1.32
C LEU A 18 14.70 13.47 -2.52
N GLN A 19 14.31 13.83 -3.74
CA GLN A 19 14.80 13.26 -5.00
C GLN A 19 16.31 13.49 -5.22
N LYS A 20 16.90 14.55 -4.63
CA LYS A 20 18.31 14.92 -4.86
C LYS A 20 19.35 13.99 -4.22
N GLY A 21 18.97 13.06 -3.35
CA GLY A 21 19.89 12.14 -2.67
C GLY A 21 19.67 10.64 -2.93
N LEU A 22 18.62 10.26 -3.65
CA LEU A 22 18.17 8.86 -3.78
C LEU A 22 18.74 8.11 -4.99
N GLN A 23 19.52 8.79 -5.84
CA GLN A 23 19.79 8.32 -7.21
C GLN A 23 21.10 7.54 -7.38
N GLN A 24 21.82 7.18 -6.31
CA GLN A 24 23.22 6.74 -6.46
C GLN A 24 23.58 5.29 -6.09
N SER A 25 22.67 4.42 -5.64
CA SER A 25 23.13 3.15 -5.02
C SER A 25 22.48 1.85 -5.50
N TYR A 26 21.44 1.88 -6.33
CA TYR A 26 20.74 0.64 -6.70
C TYR A 26 20.46 0.54 -8.20
N SER A 27 21.38 -0.10 -8.93
CA SER A 27 21.19 -0.50 -10.34
C SER A 27 20.89 -1.99 -10.40
N TYR A 28 19.75 -2.37 -10.96
CA TYR A 28 19.37 -3.78 -11.15
C TYR A 28 19.45 -4.13 -12.62
N PRO A 29 19.73 -5.39 -12.96
CA PRO A 29 19.68 -5.86 -14.34
C PRO A 29 18.36 -5.46 -15.00
N GLN A 30 18.45 -4.86 -16.19
CA GLN A 30 17.27 -4.43 -16.94
C GLN A 30 16.30 -5.59 -17.23
N SER A 31 16.86 -6.80 -17.40
CA SER A 31 16.11 -8.06 -17.56
C SER A 31 15.21 -8.36 -16.36
N TYR A 32 15.69 -8.20 -15.12
CA TYR A 32 14.87 -8.39 -13.92
C TYR A 32 13.68 -7.43 -13.91
N SER A 33 13.91 -6.15 -14.21
CA SER A 33 12.84 -5.14 -14.20
C SER A 33 11.75 -5.42 -15.25
N ALA A 34 12.12 -5.90 -16.43
CA ALA A 34 11.17 -6.26 -17.49
C ALA A 34 10.36 -7.51 -17.12
N ILE A 35 11.02 -8.58 -16.68
CA ILE A 35 10.36 -9.83 -16.24
C ILE A 35 9.42 -9.54 -15.07
N LYS A 36 9.89 -8.77 -14.08
CA LYS A 36 9.08 -8.39 -12.92
C LYS A 36 7.82 -7.64 -13.34
N ARG A 37 7.93 -6.74 -14.32
CA ARG A 37 6.77 -6.00 -14.83
C ARG A 37 5.78 -6.91 -15.56
N LEU A 38 6.27 -7.86 -16.37
CA LEU A 38 5.42 -8.83 -17.03
C LEU A 38 4.67 -9.69 -16.01
N MET A 39 5.37 -10.20 -14.99
CA MET A 39 4.76 -10.94 -13.89
C MET A 39 3.69 -10.12 -13.16
N ASP A 40 3.96 -8.85 -12.87
CA ASP A 40 3.00 -7.96 -12.22
C ASP A 40 1.71 -7.83 -13.04
N ILE A 41 1.83 -7.66 -14.36
CA ILE A 41 0.67 -7.53 -15.26
C ILE A 41 -0.12 -8.84 -15.30
N VAL A 42 0.55 -9.97 -15.51
CA VAL A 42 -0.10 -11.29 -15.58
C VAL A 42 -0.83 -11.60 -14.28
N MET A 43 -0.16 -11.46 -13.13
CA MET A 43 -0.79 -11.71 -11.82
C MET A 43 -1.95 -10.77 -11.54
N ALA A 44 -1.83 -9.48 -11.89
CA ALA A 44 -2.92 -8.52 -11.67
C ALA A 44 -4.13 -8.80 -12.57
N LEU A 45 -3.92 -9.15 -13.84
CA LEU A 45 -5.02 -9.55 -14.74
C LEU A 45 -5.70 -10.83 -14.26
N THR A 46 -4.93 -11.88 -13.94
CA THR A 46 -5.47 -13.12 -13.41
C THR A 46 -6.23 -12.88 -12.10
N GLY A 47 -5.65 -12.12 -11.17
CA GLY A 47 -6.29 -11.77 -9.91
C GLY A 47 -7.60 -11.01 -10.10
N LEU A 48 -7.63 -10.01 -11.01
CA LEU A 48 -8.84 -9.28 -11.32
C LEU A 48 -9.92 -10.18 -11.90
N ILE A 49 -9.59 -10.98 -12.93
CA ILE A 49 -10.55 -11.90 -13.59
C ILE A 49 -11.16 -12.88 -12.58
N LEU A 50 -10.33 -13.51 -11.74
CA LEU A 50 -10.80 -14.48 -10.74
C LEU A 50 -11.65 -13.84 -9.63
N THR A 51 -11.42 -12.56 -9.33
CA THR A 51 -12.10 -11.86 -8.23
C THR A 51 -13.28 -11.00 -8.68
N ILE A 52 -13.61 -10.92 -9.98
CA ILE A 52 -14.79 -10.21 -10.49
C ILE A 52 -16.08 -10.54 -9.71
N PRO A 53 -16.49 -11.82 -9.54
CA PRO A 53 -17.75 -12.12 -8.84
C PRO A 53 -17.72 -11.67 -7.37
N ILE A 54 -16.57 -11.79 -6.71
CA ILE A 54 -16.37 -11.36 -5.33
C ILE A 54 -16.48 -9.82 -5.24
N LEU A 55 -15.80 -9.09 -6.13
CA LEU A 55 -15.86 -7.64 -6.19
C LEU A 55 -17.30 -7.16 -6.42
N LEU A 56 -18.02 -7.74 -7.37
CA LEU A 56 -19.42 -7.39 -7.65
C LEU A 56 -20.31 -7.60 -6.43
N PHE A 57 -20.19 -8.76 -5.76
CA PHE A 57 -20.93 -9.05 -4.54
C PHE A 57 -20.70 -7.99 -3.46
N PHE A 58 -19.43 -7.68 -3.15
CA PHE A 58 -19.13 -6.68 -2.12
C PHE A 58 -19.45 -5.25 -2.55
N CYS A 59 -19.42 -4.93 -3.84
CA CYS A 59 -19.88 -3.63 -4.33
C CYS A 59 -21.37 -3.40 -4.03
N ILE A 60 -22.20 -4.43 -4.27
CA ILE A 60 -23.63 -4.41 -3.95
C ILE A 60 -23.83 -4.34 -2.43
N ALA A 61 -23.14 -5.19 -1.67
CA ALA A 61 -23.26 -5.24 -0.22
C ALA A 61 -22.92 -3.88 0.43
N ILE A 62 -21.84 -3.22 -0.01
CA ILE A 62 -21.45 -1.88 0.47
C ILE A 62 -22.53 -0.83 0.15
N LYS A 63 -23.14 -0.89 -1.04
CA LYS A 63 -24.21 0.04 -1.46
C LYS A 63 -25.49 -0.12 -0.64
N ILE A 64 -25.81 -1.35 -0.24
CA ILE A 64 -26.98 -1.63 0.60
C ILE A 64 -26.75 -1.13 2.03
N GLU A 65 -25.56 -1.34 2.60
CA GLU A 65 -25.29 -0.99 4.00
C GLU A 65 -25.09 0.50 4.21
N THR A 66 -24.44 1.20 3.29
CA THR A 66 -24.10 2.63 3.46
C THR A 66 -24.26 3.44 2.17
N PRO A 67 -24.78 4.68 2.25
CA PRO A 67 -24.87 5.57 1.08
C PRO A 67 -23.47 5.97 0.57
N GLY A 68 -23.38 6.46 -0.67
CA GLY A 68 -22.14 6.99 -1.27
C GLY A 68 -21.34 6.02 -2.15
N PRO A 69 -20.09 6.36 -2.52
CA PRO A 69 -19.29 5.59 -3.48
C PRO A 69 -18.76 4.27 -2.89
N VAL A 70 -18.73 3.22 -3.71
CA VAL A 70 -18.20 1.91 -3.31
C VAL A 70 -16.69 1.94 -3.13
N PHE A 71 -16.00 2.64 -4.02
CA PHE A 71 -14.54 2.75 -3.97
C PHE A 71 -14.12 3.92 -3.11
N TYR A 72 -13.10 3.68 -2.29
CA TYR A 72 -12.37 4.68 -1.53
C TYR A 72 -11.00 4.90 -2.19
N LEU A 73 -10.68 6.15 -2.50
CA LEU A 73 -9.41 6.54 -3.10
C LEU A 73 -8.55 7.26 -2.07
N GLN A 74 -7.33 6.78 -1.85
CA GLN A 74 -6.43 7.39 -0.86
C GLN A 74 -5.08 7.77 -1.47
N LYS A 75 -4.66 9.02 -1.25
CA LYS A 75 -3.35 9.53 -1.70
C LYS A 75 -2.23 8.81 -0.94
N ARG A 76 -1.26 8.31 -1.70
CA ARG A 76 -0.09 7.55 -1.22
C ARG A 76 1.18 8.00 -1.93
N VAL A 77 2.33 7.70 -1.32
CA VAL A 77 3.65 7.98 -1.89
C VAL A 77 4.17 6.74 -2.60
N GLY A 78 4.47 6.88 -3.89
CA GLY A 78 5.01 5.84 -4.76
C GLY A 78 6.49 6.02 -5.04
N ARG A 79 6.94 5.38 -6.12
CA ARG A 79 8.35 5.40 -6.52
C ARG A 79 8.84 6.83 -6.75
N ASN A 80 10.04 7.13 -6.27
CA ASN A 80 10.70 8.44 -6.35
C ASN A 80 9.86 9.58 -5.76
N GLY A 81 9.02 9.29 -4.76
CA GLY A 81 8.17 10.29 -4.13
C GLY A 81 6.90 10.66 -4.92
N LYS A 82 6.68 10.08 -6.11
CA LYS A 82 5.49 10.39 -6.93
C LYS A 82 4.22 10.00 -6.20
N TYR A 83 3.26 10.92 -6.10
CA TYR A 83 1.96 10.60 -5.54
C TYR A 83 1.06 9.86 -6.52
N PHE A 84 0.28 8.94 -5.96
CA PHE A 84 -0.79 8.23 -6.65
C PHE A 84 -1.96 7.95 -5.70
N LYS A 85 -3.10 7.54 -6.24
CA LYS A 85 -4.28 7.16 -5.44
C LYS A 85 -4.41 5.64 -5.42
N VAL A 86 -4.28 5.02 -4.26
CA VAL A 86 -4.67 3.61 -4.11
C VAL A 86 -6.18 3.49 -4.19
N ILE A 87 -6.65 2.44 -4.85
CA ILE A 87 -8.06 2.12 -4.98
C ILE A 87 -8.41 1.01 -3.99
N LYS A 88 -9.40 1.24 -3.14
CA LYS A 88 -9.91 0.24 -2.19
C LYS A 88 -11.41 0.11 -2.26
N LEU A 89 -11.96 -1.02 -1.82
CA LEU A 89 -13.37 -1.03 -1.44
C LEU A 89 -13.55 -0.27 -0.12
N ARG A 90 -14.63 0.50 -0.03
CA ARG A 90 -14.95 1.26 1.16
C ARG A 90 -15.37 0.33 2.30
N SER A 91 -14.63 0.38 3.39
CA SER A 91 -14.87 -0.40 4.62
C SER A 91 -15.28 0.45 5.82
N MET A 92 -15.37 1.77 5.64
CA MET A 92 -15.74 2.73 6.68
C MET A 92 -16.84 3.66 6.18
N GLY A 93 -17.55 4.32 7.11
CA GLY A 93 -18.52 5.36 6.77
C GLY A 93 -17.88 6.52 5.97
N ILE A 94 -18.69 7.23 5.17
CA ILE A 94 -18.22 8.37 4.34
C ILE A 94 -17.47 9.41 5.19
N ASP A 95 -17.88 9.55 6.44
CA ASP A 95 -17.39 10.55 7.38
C ASP A 95 -16.14 10.13 8.15
N ALA A 96 -15.58 8.95 7.85
CA ALA A 96 -14.48 8.37 8.62
C ALA A 96 -13.22 9.25 8.69
N GLU A 97 -13.00 10.08 7.68
CA GLU A 97 -11.88 11.02 7.62
C GLU A 97 -12.28 12.49 7.86
N LYS A 98 -13.48 12.77 8.40
CA LYS A 98 -13.90 14.16 8.73
C LYS A 98 -12.90 14.91 9.60
N LYS A 99 -12.18 14.19 10.48
CA LYS A 99 -11.15 14.71 11.38
C LYS A 99 -9.72 14.59 10.83
N GLY A 100 -9.57 14.33 9.53
CA GLY A 100 -8.28 14.16 8.86
C GLY A 100 -7.75 12.73 8.83
N ALA A 101 -6.50 12.59 8.39
CA ALA A 101 -5.80 11.33 8.23
C ALA A 101 -5.50 10.66 9.58
N GLN A 102 -6.03 9.46 9.82
CA GLN A 102 -5.79 8.72 11.06
C GLN A 102 -5.52 7.23 10.76
N TRP A 103 -4.74 6.56 11.60
CA TRP A 103 -4.66 5.10 11.57
C TRP A 103 -5.98 4.51 12.06
N ALA A 104 -6.28 3.30 11.62
CA ALA A 104 -7.46 2.58 12.07
C ALA A 104 -7.09 1.72 13.28
N ASP A 105 -7.83 1.87 14.37
CA ASP A 105 -7.69 1.02 15.55
C ASP A 105 -8.31 -0.38 15.33
N LYS A 106 -8.00 -1.32 16.22
CA LYS A 106 -8.46 -2.72 16.13
C LYS A 106 -9.99 -2.85 16.16
N ASN A 107 -10.68 -1.95 16.87
CA ASN A 107 -12.14 -1.89 16.98
C ASN A 107 -12.66 -0.48 16.64
N ASP A 108 -12.23 0.03 15.49
CA ASP A 108 -12.54 1.39 15.08
C ASP A 108 -14.05 1.58 14.78
N PRO A 109 -14.76 2.49 15.48
CA PRO A 109 -16.20 2.68 15.33
C PRO A 109 -16.61 3.21 13.95
N ARG A 110 -15.65 3.65 13.13
CA ARG A 110 -15.90 4.12 11.76
C ARG A 110 -16.11 2.97 10.78
N VAL A 111 -15.76 1.74 11.16
CA VAL A 111 -15.82 0.54 10.31
C VAL A 111 -17.25 0.00 10.26
N THR A 112 -17.75 -0.28 9.06
CA THR A 112 -19.09 -0.87 8.88
C THR A 112 -19.08 -2.37 9.15
N LYS A 113 -20.23 -3.04 9.26
CA LYS A 113 -20.28 -4.48 9.54
C LYS A 113 -19.69 -5.28 8.38
N ILE A 114 -20.07 -4.95 7.13
CA ILE A 114 -19.43 -5.54 5.94
C ILE A 114 -17.97 -5.09 5.85
N GLY A 115 -17.70 -3.84 6.23
CA GLY A 115 -16.38 -3.25 6.33
C GLY A 115 -15.39 -4.08 7.16
N ALA A 116 -15.84 -4.56 8.31
CA ALA A 116 -15.04 -5.43 9.17
C ALA A 116 -14.68 -6.74 8.47
N PHE A 117 -15.63 -7.37 7.78
CA PHE A 117 -15.38 -8.60 7.02
C PHE A 117 -14.40 -8.39 5.86
N ILE A 118 -14.60 -7.37 5.03
CA ILE A 118 -13.73 -7.12 3.87
C ILE A 118 -12.31 -6.73 4.27
N ARG A 119 -12.12 -6.10 5.45
CA ARG A 119 -10.79 -5.80 6.00
C ARG A 119 -10.10 -7.05 6.53
N LYS A 120 -10.83 -7.87 7.30
CA LYS A 120 -10.30 -9.14 7.83
C LYS A 120 -9.83 -10.07 6.71
N THR A 121 -10.59 -10.11 5.61
CA THR A 121 -10.28 -10.93 4.42
C THR A 121 -9.43 -10.22 3.38
N ARG A 122 -9.06 -8.95 3.61
CA ARG A 122 -8.30 -8.07 2.68
C ARG A 122 -8.93 -7.91 1.29
N ILE A 123 -10.22 -8.20 1.16
CA ILE A 123 -10.99 -7.99 -0.06
C ILE A 123 -11.01 -6.50 -0.42
N ASP A 124 -10.88 -5.61 0.57
CA ASP A 124 -10.77 -4.17 0.36
C ASP A 124 -9.56 -3.76 -0.49
N GLU A 125 -8.50 -4.59 -0.56
CA GLU A 125 -7.25 -4.28 -1.27
C GLU A 125 -7.22 -4.81 -2.71
N ILE A 126 -8.15 -5.68 -3.11
CA ILE A 126 -8.22 -6.25 -4.47
C ILE A 126 -8.26 -5.17 -5.56
N PRO A 127 -9.00 -4.05 -5.42
CA PRO A 127 -8.99 -2.99 -6.45
C PRO A 127 -7.61 -2.35 -6.68
N GLN A 128 -6.64 -2.51 -5.79
CA GLN A 128 -5.26 -2.03 -6.01
C GLN A 128 -4.57 -2.79 -7.15
N LEU A 129 -5.08 -3.93 -7.61
CA LEU A 129 -4.60 -4.59 -8.83
C LEU A 129 -4.71 -3.66 -10.06
N PHE A 130 -5.68 -2.75 -10.10
CA PHE A 130 -5.73 -1.70 -11.12
C PHE A 130 -4.54 -0.73 -11.01
N ASN A 131 -4.08 -0.39 -9.81
CA ASN A 131 -2.86 0.42 -9.62
C ASN A 131 -1.60 -0.34 -10.08
N VAL A 132 -1.58 -1.66 -9.93
CA VAL A 132 -0.51 -2.50 -10.49
C VAL A 132 -0.54 -2.42 -12.01
N LEU A 133 -1.71 -2.56 -12.65
CA LEU A 133 -1.83 -2.44 -14.11
C LEU A 133 -1.44 -1.04 -14.63
N GLN A 134 -1.85 0.03 -13.96
CA GLN A 134 -1.47 1.41 -14.29
C GLN A 134 0.04 1.66 -14.11
N GLY A 135 0.71 0.81 -13.33
CA GLY A 135 2.14 0.89 -13.09
C GLY A 135 2.55 1.80 -11.94
N ASP A 136 1.60 2.31 -11.16
CA ASP A 136 1.87 3.03 -9.91
C ASP A 136 2.37 2.09 -8.80
N MET A 137 1.87 0.85 -8.81
CA MET A 137 2.25 -0.22 -7.89
C MET A 137 2.87 -1.42 -8.61
N SER A 138 3.41 -2.31 -7.81
CA SER A 138 3.87 -3.64 -8.17
C SER A 138 3.13 -4.68 -7.32
N MET A 139 3.13 -5.96 -7.69
CA MET A 139 2.59 -7.00 -6.81
C MET A 139 3.40 -7.09 -5.51
N ILE A 140 4.72 -6.88 -5.63
CA ILE A 140 5.69 -7.04 -4.55
C ILE A 140 6.52 -5.77 -4.42
N GLY A 141 6.61 -5.26 -3.19
CA GLY A 141 7.37 -4.07 -2.84
C GLY A 141 6.98 -3.50 -1.48
N PRO A 142 7.67 -2.46 -1.00
CA PRO A 142 7.34 -1.79 0.25
C PRO A 142 5.88 -1.28 0.24
N ARG A 143 5.14 -1.46 1.33
CA ARG A 143 3.76 -0.97 1.43
C ARG A 143 3.72 0.56 1.29
N PRO A 144 2.88 1.15 0.42
CA PRO A 144 2.88 2.60 0.22
C PRO A 144 2.27 3.33 1.43
N GLU A 145 2.95 4.38 1.90
CA GLU A 145 2.46 5.19 3.04
C GLU A 145 1.72 6.45 2.59
N ARG A 146 0.92 7.02 3.49
CA ARG A 146 0.32 8.34 3.26
C ARG A 146 1.43 9.40 3.28
N PRO A 147 1.31 10.50 2.51
CA PRO A 147 2.31 11.56 2.49
C PRO A 147 2.68 12.08 3.89
N MET A 148 1.67 12.36 4.74
CA MET A 148 1.87 12.82 6.10
C MET A 148 2.73 11.85 6.94
N PHE A 149 2.45 10.54 6.90
CA PHE A 149 3.26 9.56 7.63
C PHE A 149 4.64 9.36 7.02
N THR A 150 4.78 9.50 5.70
CA THR A 150 6.10 9.41 5.06
C THR A 150 7.00 10.57 5.50
N ALA A 151 6.44 11.78 5.59
CA ALA A 151 7.16 12.94 6.09
C ALA A 151 7.52 12.76 7.58
N GLN A 152 6.52 12.46 8.41
CA GLN A 152 6.71 12.22 9.85
C GLN A 152 7.78 11.15 10.12
N PHE A 153 7.66 9.96 9.51
CA PHE A 153 8.61 8.88 9.74
C PHE A 153 10.01 9.21 9.21
N ASN A 154 10.15 10.06 8.21
CA ASN A 154 11.47 10.46 7.74
C ASN A 154 12.15 11.48 8.66
N GLU A 155 11.37 12.31 9.35
CA GLU A 155 11.87 13.19 10.41
C GLU A 155 12.28 12.38 11.65
N GLU A 156 11.48 11.40 12.04
CA GLU A 156 11.75 10.53 13.20
C GLU A 156 12.83 9.47 12.93
N ILE A 157 12.89 8.95 11.69
CA ILE A 157 13.76 7.84 11.27
C ILE A 157 14.52 8.29 10.01
N PRO A 158 15.75 8.82 10.18
CA PRO A 158 16.55 9.30 9.06
C PRO A 158 16.71 8.26 7.95
N GLY A 159 16.33 8.64 6.73
CA GLY A 159 16.43 7.77 5.56
C GLY A 159 15.20 6.88 5.32
N PHE A 160 14.09 7.08 6.03
CA PHE A 160 12.83 6.37 5.77
C PHE A 160 12.42 6.41 4.29
N VAL A 161 12.67 7.53 3.61
CA VAL A 161 12.35 7.68 2.17
C VAL A 161 13.21 6.84 1.23
N LYS A 162 14.29 6.19 1.69
CA LYS A 162 15.08 5.26 0.87
C LYS A 162 14.25 4.10 0.33
N ARG A 163 13.16 3.73 1.01
CA ARG A 163 12.22 2.72 0.54
C ARG A 163 11.46 3.11 -0.74
N LEU A 164 11.46 4.40 -1.11
CA LEU A 164 10.75 4.93 -2.28
C LEU A 164 11.53 4.75 -3.59
N VAL A 165 12.75 4.18 -3.59
CA VAL A 165 13.52 3.95 -4.84
C VAL A 165 12.88 2.91 -5.76
N VAL A 166 11.95 2.11 -5.22
CA VAL A 166 11.22 1.04 -5.93
C VAL A 166 9.73 1.32 -5.96
N LYS A 167 9.00 0.62 -6.85
CA LYS A 167 7.54 0.70 -6.83
C LYS A 167 7.00 0.10 -5.53
N PRO A 168 6.02 0.74 -4.88
CA PRO A 168 5.34 0.14 -3.75
C PRO A 168 4.61 -1.15 -4.15
N GLY A 169 4.43 -2.04 -3.18
CA GLY A 169 3.83 -3.36 -3.38
C GLY A 169 2.45 -3.52 -2.74
N LEU A 170 1.64 -4.40 -3.33
CA LEU A 170 0.44 -4.94 -2.66
C LEU A 170 0.86 -5.79 -1.44
N THR A 171 1.82 -6.69 -1.65
CA THR A 171 2.55 -7.41 -0.60
C THR A 171 4.03 -7.06 -0.64
N GLY A 172 4.83 -7.52 0.33
CA GLY A 172 6.25 -7.20 0.43
C GLY A 172 6.92 -7.93 1.58
N TRP A 173 8.25 -7.82 1.63
CA TRP A 173 9.06 -8.53 2.63
C TRP A 173 8.71 -8.14 4.07
N ALA A 174 8.51 -6.84 4.32
CA ALA A 174 8.07 -6.36 5.64
C ALA A 174 6.70 -6.95 6.02
N GLN A 175 5.75 -6.95 5.08
CA GLN A 175 4.40 -7.47 5.29
C GLN A 175 4.40 -8.95 5.68
N VAL A 176 5.26 -9.78 5.05
CA VAL A 176 5.27 -11.23 5.28
C VAL A 176 6.23 -11.72 6.38
N ASN A 177 7.08 -10.85 6.92
CA ASN A 177 8.02 -11.22 8.00
C ASN A 177 7.77 -10.47 9.31
N GLY A 178 7.26 -9.25 9.28
CA GLY A 178 7.01 -8.46 10.48
C GLY A 178 5.54 -8.40 10.93
N GLY A 179 4.59 -8.76 10.07
CA GLY A 179 3.18 -8.62 10.39
C GLY A 179 2.76 -7.16 10.59
N TYR A 180 1.74 -6.91 11.43
CA TYR A 180 1.19 -5.57 11.66
C TYR A 180 1.76 -4.84 12.87
N ASP A 181 2.48 -5.54 13.74
CA ASP A 181 2.90 -5.00 15.04
C ASP A 181 4.33 -4.46 15.05
N ILE A 182 5.04 -4.55 13.91
CA ILE A 182 6.37 -3.95 13.76
C ILE A 182 6.31 -2.43 13.75
N THR A 183 7.32 -1.84 14.38
CA THR A 183 7.56 -0.39 14.36
C THR A 183 7.91 0.10 12.95
N PRO A 184 7.72 1.41 12.65
CA PRO A 184 8.15 1.98 11.38
C PRO A 184 9.65 1.79 11.10
N GLU A 185 10.49 1.72 12.14
CA GLU A 185 11.93 1.50 12.01
C GLU A 185 12.25 0.04 11.60
N GLU A 186 11.66 -0.94 12.26
CA GLU A 186 11.80 -2.36 11.89
C GLU A 186 11.26 -2.62 10.48
N LYS A 187 10.14 -1.97 10.15
CA LYS A 187 9.58 -1.99 8.81
C LYS A 187 10.56 -1.45 7.77
N LEU A 188 11.20 -0.32 8.06
CA LEU A 188 12.22 0.24 7.17
C LEU A 188 13.38 -0.74 6.96
N LYS A 189 13.88 -1.39 8.02
CA LYS A 189 14.94 -2.40 7.92
C LYS A 189 14.55 -3.56 6.98
N LEU A 190 13.33 -4.08 7.10
CA LEU A 190 12.82 -5.14 6.23
C LEU A 190 12.59 -4.68 4.79
N ASP A 191 12.12 -3.45 4.59
CA ASP A 191 11.95 -2.87 3.26
C ASP A 191 13.31 -2.64 2.56
N LEU A 192 14.32 -2.14 3.29
CA LEU A 192 15.68 -1.96 2.77
C LEU A 192 16.34 -3.30 2.43
N TYR A 193 16.18 -4.31 3.30
CA TYR A 193 16.63 -5.67 3.00
C TYR A 193 16.02 -6.18 1.69
N TYR A 194 14.71 -6.00 1.50
CA TYR A 194 14.06 -6.40 0.25
C TYR A 194 14.73 -5.70 -0.93
N ILE A 195 14.86 -4.37 -0.87
CA ILE A 195 15.43 -3.55 -1.93
C ILE A 195 16.83 -4.07 -2.28
N GLU A 196 17.71 -4.22 -1.30
CA GLU A 196 19.08 -4.71 -1.49
C GLU A 196 19.16 -6.12 -2.08
N ASN A 197 18.22 -7.00 -1.73
CA ASN A 197 18.27 -8.43 -2.08
C ASN A 197 17.23 -8.81 -3.16
N ARG A 198 16.72 -7.85 -3.92
CA ARG A 198 15.67 -8.12 -4.93
C ARG A 198 16.15 -9.13 -5.94
N SER A 199 15.42 -10.24 -6.00
CA SER A 199 15.62 -11.30 -6.96
C SER A 199 14.29 -12.02 -7.18
N PHE A 200 14.21 -12.76 -8.29
CA PHE A 200 13.04 -13.58 -8.58
C PHE A 200 12.75 -14.61 -7.47
N LEU A 201 13.79 -15.20 -6.87
CA LEU A 201 13.64 -16.15 -5.76
C LEU A 201 13.05 -15.49 -4.51
N VAL A 202 13.48 -14.28 -4.18
CA VAL A 202 12.92 -13.51 -3.06
C VAL A 202 11.46 -13.14 -3.34
N ASP A 203 11.14 -12.73 -4.57
CA ASP A 203 9.77 -12.42 -4.98
C ASP A 203 8.86 -13.67 -4.87
N LEU A 204 9.29 -14.84 -5.35
CA LEU A 204 8.56 -16.09 -5.18
C LEU A 204 8.34 -16.44 -3.71
N LYS A 205 9.37 -16.30 -2.87
CA LYS A 205 9.26 -16.54 -1.42
C LYS A 205 8.20 -15.63 -0.78
N ILE A 206 8.13 -14.36 -1.19
CA ILE A 206 7.10 -13.42 -0.72
C ILE A 206 5.71 -13.87 -1.18
N ILE A 207 5.54 -14.32 -2.43
CA ILE A 207 4.26 -14.82 -2.94
C ILE A 207 3.77 -16.01 -2.10
N PHE A 208 4.62 -17.03 -1.88
CA PHE A 208 4.25 -18.20 -1.08
C PHE A 208 3.86 -17.82 0.35
N LYS A 209 4.64 -16.96 1.01
CA LYS A 209 4.30 -16.46 2.34
C LYS A 209 2.98 -15.68 2.35
N THR A 210 2.74 -14.87 1.33
CA THR A 210 1.50 -14.09 1.19
C THR A 210 0.29 -15.01 1.07
N VAL A 211 0.36 -16.03 0.20
CA VAL A 211 -0.72 -17.02 0.05
C VAL A 211 -0.98 -17.74 1.38
N ARG A 212 0.07 -18.18 2.07
CA ARG A 212 -0.05 -18.80 3.39
C ARG A 212 -0.79 -17.88 4.37
N ILE A 213 -0.34 -16.63 4.52
CA ILE A 213 -0.93 -15.63 5.41
C ILE A 213 -2.42 -15.39 5.09
N VAL A 214 -2.76 -15.26 3.81
CA VAL A 214 -4.15 -15.03 3.37
C VAL A 214 -5.04 -16.24 3.67
N VAL A 215 -4.52 -17.46 3.49
CA VAL A 215 -5.27 -18.71 3.73
C VAL A 215 -5.40 -19.02 5.22
N THR A 216 -4.34 -18.82 6.01
CA THR A 216 -4.35 -19.11 7.45
C THR A 216 -4.97 -18.00 8.29
N GLY A 217 -5.04 -16.78 7.75
CA GLY A 217 -5.45 -15.59 8.49
C GLY A 217 -4.40 -15.12 9.53
N GLU A 218 -3.19 -15.69 9.53
CA GLU A 218 -2.11 -15.29 10.43
C GLU A 218 -1.76 -13.81 10.18
N GLY A 219 -2.04 -12.96 11.16
CA GLY A 219 -1.83 -11.52 11.05
C GLY A 219 -2.94 -10.76 10.32
N ALA A 220 -4.17 -11.29 10.19
CA ALA A 220 -5.33 -10.47 9.82
C ALA A 220 -5.84 -9.65 11.04
N ARG A 221 -6.17 -8.36 10.85
CA ARG A 221 -6.94 -7.53 11.79
C ARG A 221 -8.31 -7.23 11.22
#